data_AF-A0AAE0CV48-F1
#
_entry.id   AF-A0AAE0CV48-F1
#
_cell.length_a   1.000
_cell.length_b   1.000
_cell.length_c   1.000
_cell.angle_alpha   90.00
_cell.angle_beta   90.00
_cell.angle_gamma   90.00
#
_symmetry.space_group_name_H-M   'P 1'
#
loop_
_entity.id
_entity.type
_entity.pdbx_description
1 polymer ?
#
loop_
_entity_poly.entity_id
_entity_poly.type
_entity_poly.pdbx_seq_one_letter_code
_entity_poly.pdbx_strand_id
1 'polypeptide(L)'
;MGLIIVVEEEDQIMEDDRRSKSKQKAVEVEEEEREEEDEALKRRISAHPLYNLLLDNHMDCLKVGSIIKAEIEQGKTGMRCDLTMPSTSIGTLSELDHFMEAYCKALSKLKEAMEEPQQETVAFINDMHSQLRDLTTSNPPPNTSSGKIN
;
A
#
# COMPACT_ATOMS: atom_id res chain seq x y z
N MET A 1 58.13 -40.37 -5.38
CA MET A 1 57.19 -39.75 -4.41
C MET A 1 56.61 -38.43 -4.92
N GLY A 2 57.39 -37.53 -5.53
CA GLY A 2 56.86 -36.25 -6.04
C GLY A 2 55.79 -36.34 -7.13
N LEU A 3 55.86 -37.30 -8.07
CA LEU A 3 54.85 -37.43 -9.15
C LEU A 3 53.47 -37.91 -8.67
N ILE A 4 53.40 -38.70 -7.60
CA ILE A 4 52.14 -39.26 -7.09
C ILE A 4 51.31 -38.15 -6.41
N ILE A 5 51.99 -37.25 -5.70
CA ILE A 5 51.36 -36.13 -4.98
C ILE A 5 50.73 -35.13 -5.97
N VAL A 6 51.37 -34.86 -7.11
CA VAL A 6 50.83 -33.92 -8.11
C VAL A 6 49.57 -34.46 -8.78
N VAL A 7 49.51 -35.77 -9.05
CA VAL A 7 48.32 -36.39 -9.68
C VAL A 7 47.13 -36.39 -8.71
N GLU A 8 47.35 -36.68 -7.42
CA GLU A 8 46.30 -36.61 -6.40
C GLU A 8 45.78 -35.17 -6.18
N GLU A 9 46.66 -34.16 -6.31
CA GLU A 9 46.29 -32.75 -6.17
C GLU A 9 45.47 -32.25 -7.38
N GLU A 10 45.81 -32.67 -8.59
CA GLU A 10 45.04 -32.33 -9.81
C GLU A 10 43.65 -32.99 -9.83
N ASP A 11 43.52 -34.25 -9.39
CA ASP A 11 42.24 -34.95 -9.30
C ASP A 11 41.31 -34.32 -8.24
N GLN A 12 41.86 -33.84 -7.12
CA GLN A 12 41.11 -33.18 -6.07
C GLN A 12 40.53 -31.82 -6.52
N ILE A 13 41.28 -31.05 -7.31
CA ILE A 13 40.84 -29.74 -7.84
C ILE A 13 39.67 -29.90 -8.81
N MET A 14 39.69 -30.95 -9.64
CA MET A 14 38.61 -31.20 -10.62
C MET A 14 37.28 -31.61 -9.96
N GLU A 15 37.32 -32.38 -8.87
CA GLU A 15 36.12 -32.74 -8.12
C GLU A 15 35.51 -31.54 -7.37
N ASP A 16 36.34 -30.65 -6.81
CA ASP A 16 35.87 -29.44 -6.15
C ASP A 16 35.23 -28.43 -7.13
N ASP A 17 35.75 -28.29 -8.35
CA ASP A 17 35.14 -27.47 -9.41
C ASP A 17 33.78 -28.05 -9.86
N ARG A 18 33.70 -29.38 -10.04
CA ARG A 18 32.45 -30.07 -10.41
C ARG A 18 31.40 -29.92 -9.31
N ARG A 19 31.80 -30.04 -8.04
CA ARG A 19 30.93 -29.82 -6.89
C ARG A 19 30.48 -28.37 -6.76
N SER A 20 31.35 -27.41 -7.08
CA SER A 20 31.03 -25.98 -7.08
C SER A 20 30.03 -25.63 -8.17
N LYS A 21 30.21 -26.13 -9.40
CA LYS A 21 29.24 -26.00 -10.50
C LYS A 21 27.90 -26.67 -10.19
N SER A 22 27.91 -27.84 -9.58
CA SER A 22 26.67 -28.54 -9.20
C SER A 22 25.87 -27.78 -8.14
N LYS A 23 26.53 -27.13 -7.19
CA LYS A 23 25.87 -26.28 -6.20
C LYS A 23 25.30 -25.02 -6.84
N GLN A 24 26.06 -24.37 -7.70
CA GLN A 24 25.63 -23.15 -8.38
C GLN A 24 24.43 -23.39 -9.29
N LYS A 25 24.41 -24.51 -10.02
CA LYS A 25 23.27 -24.95 -10.83
C LYS A 25 22.03 -25.25 -9.98
N ALA A 26 22.18 -25.83 -8.78
CA ALA A 26 21.04 -26.09 -7.91
C ALA A 26 20.41 -24.79 -7.38
N VAL A 27 21.25 -23.80 -7.02
CA VAL A 27 20.79 -22.48 -6.59
C VAL A 27 20.04 -21.75 -7.72
N GLU A 28 20.58 -21.78 -8.94
CA GLU A 28 19.96 -21.13 -10.11
C GLU A 28 18.60 -21.76 -10.46
N VAL A 29 18.47 -23.09 -10.35
CA VAL A 29 17.19 -23.80 -10.56
C VAL A 29 16.17 -23.45 -9.47
N GLU A 30 16.56 -23.38 -8.20
CA GLU A 30 15.66 -22.98 -7.12
C GLU A 30 15.21 -21.51 -7.22
N GLU A 31 16.06 -20.62 -7.74
CA GLU A 31 15.69 -19.23 -8.02
C GLU A 31 14.72 -19.12 -9.20
N GLU A 32 14.97 -19.82 -10.31
CA GLU A 32 14.05 -19.86 -11.46
C GLU A 32 12.68 -20.43 -11.10
N GLU A 33 12.62 -21.53 -10.34
CA GLU A 33 11.35 -22.13 -9.88
C GLU A 33 10.55 -21.13 -9.02
N ARG A 34 11.23 -20.40 -8.13
CA ARG A 34 10.59 -19.38 -7.29
C ARG A 34 10.06 -18.20 -8.12
N GLU A 35 10.81 -17.74 -9.12
CA GLU A 35 10.37 -16.67 -10.01
C GLU A 35 9.14 -17.08 -10.82
N GLU A 36 9.08 -18.32 -11.30
CA GLU A 36 7.91 -18.85 -12.01
C GLU A 36 6.67 -18.93 -11.10
N GLU A 37 6.84 -19.39 -9.85
CA GLU A 37 5.77 -19.40 -8.85
C GLU A 37 5.23 -18.00 -8.56
N ASP A 38 6.13 -17.01 -8.41
CA ASP A 38 5.77 -15.61 -8.20
C ASP A 38 5.01 -15.03 -9.40
N GLU A 39 5.42 -15.34 -10.63
CA GLU A 39 4.70 -14.89 -11.83
C GLU A 39 3.32 -15.55 -11.94
N ALA A 40 3.23 -16.86 -11.65
CA ALA A 40 1.97 -17.59 -11.62
C ALA A 40 1.02 -17.00 -10.56
N LEU A 41 1.53 -16.66 -9.37
CA LEU A 41 0.76 -16.01 -8.32
C LEU A 41 0.29 -14.61 -8.75
N LYS A 42 1.17 -13.77 -9.31
CA LYS A 42 0.81 -12.45 -9.85
C LYS A 42 -0.29 -12.55 -10.91
N ARG A 43 -0.22 -13.54 -11.80
CA ARG A 43 -1.23 -13.81 -12.83
C ARG A 43 -2.56 -14.23 -12.21
N ARG A 44 -2.54 -15.06 -11.16
CA ARG A 44 -3.75 -15.46 -10.41
C ARG A 44 -4.38 -14.26 -9.70
N ILE A 45 -3.58 -13.39 -9.08
CA ILE A 45 -4.06 -12.17 -8.42
C ILE A 45 -4.69 -11.21 -9.44
N SER A 46 -4.01 -10.95 -10.56
CA SER A 46 -4.50 -9.99 -11.57
C SER A 46 -5.73 -10.49 -12.34
N ALA A 47 -5.90 -11.81 -12.49
CA ALA A 47 -7.09 -12.41 -13.09
C ALA A 47 -8.26 -12.59 -12.10
N HIS A 48 -8.08 -12.26 -10.82
CA HIS A 48 -9.08 -12.51 -9.79
C HIS A 48 -10.30 -11.56 -9.92
N PRO A 49 -11.56 -12.04 -9.76
CA PRO A 49 -12.76 -11.20 -9.91
C PRO A 49 -12.79 -9.95 -9.02
N LEU A 50 -12.20 -10.04 -7.81
CA LEU A 50 -12.12 -8.92 -6.86
C LEU A 50 -10.95 -7.97 -7.09
N TYR A 51 -10.06 -8.22 -8.05
CA TYR A 51 -8.85 -7.40 -8.24
C TYR A 51 -9.15 -5.93 -8.50
N ASN A 52 -10.12 -5.63 -9.39
CA ASN A 52 -10.53 -4.26 -9.66
C ASN A 52 -11.15 -3.58 -8.44
N LEU A 53 -12.02 -4.29 -7.70
CA LEU A 53 -12.62 -3.77 -6.47
C LEU A 53 -11.56 -3.43 -5.41
N LEU A 54 -10.54 -4.28 -5.27
CA LEU A 54 -9.41 -4.06 -4.39
C LEU A 54 -8.63 -2.80 -4.78
N LEU A 55 -8.35 -2.61 -6.07
CA LEU A 55 -7.72 -1.41 -6.59
C LEU A 55 -8.55 -0.16 -6.32
N ASP A 56 -9.87 -0.21 -6.57
CA ASP A 56 -10.76 0.93 -6.34
C ASP A 56 -10.78 1.35 -4.86
N ASN A 57 -10.93 0.39 -3.94
CA ASN A 57 -10.87 0.65 -2.51
C ASN A 57 -9.51 1.24 -2.09
N HIS A 58 -8.41 0.75 -2.67
CA HIS A 58 -7.08 1.27 -2.41
C HIS A 58 -6.94 2.72 -2.89
N MET A 59 -7.41 3.03 -4.11
CA MET A 59 -7.38 4.38 -4.65
C MET A 59 -8.25 5.34 -3.85
N ASP A 60 -9.39 4.89 -3.34
CA ASP A 60 -10.25 5.70 -2.48
C ASP A 60 -9.59 6.03 -1.14
N CYS A 61 -8.86 5.10 -0.52
CA CYS A 61 -8.04 5.39 0.65
C CYS A 61 -7.00 6.48 0.36
N LEU A 62 -6.31 6.42 -0.79
CA LEU A 62 -5.32 7.42 -1.18
C LEU A 62 -5.94 8.81 -1.42
N LYS A 63 -7.16 8.86 -1.98
CA LYS A 63 -7.91 10.11 -2.17
C LYS A 63 -8.29 10.75 -0.84
N VAL A 64 -8.87 9.98 0.09
CA VAL A 64 -9.25 10.47 1.43
C VAL A 64 -8.01 10.90 2.22
N GLY A 65 -6.89 10.18 2.06
CA GLY A 65 -5.61 10.50 2.67
C GLY A 65 -4.88 11.72 2.11
N SER A 66 -5.41 12.40 1.09
CA SER A 66 -4.76 13.53 0.40
C SER A 66 -3.36 13.24 -0.17
N ILE A 67 -2.94 11.97 -0.28
CA ILE A 67 -1.67 11.59 -0.91
C ILE A 67 -1.67 12.07 -2.37
N ILE A 68 -2.79 11.85 -3.07
CA ILE A 68 -2.93 12.26 -4.48
C ILE A 68 -3.03 13.79 -4.63
N LYS A 69 -3.54 14.51 -3.63
CA LYS A 69 -3.68 15.98 -3.71
C LYS A 69 -2.33 16.70 -3.50
N ALA A 70 -1.46 16.15 -2.64
CA ALA A 70 -0.11 16.66 -2.44
C ALA A 70 0.85 16.31 -3.60
N GLU A 71 0.67 15.16 -4.24
CA GLU A 71 1.56 14.68 -5.30
C GLU A 71 1.32 15.36 -6.66
N ILE A 72 0.07 15.73 -6.99
CA ILE A 72 -0.24 16.49 -8.22
C ILE A 72 0.38 17.89 -8.19
N GLU A 73 0.51 18.52 -7.01
CA GLU A 73 1.20 19.82 -6.87
C GLU A 73 2.74 19.71 -6.91
N GLN A 74 3.32 18.53 -6.62
CA GLN A 74 4.77 18.35 -6.50
C GLN A 74 5.45 17.51 -7.58
N GLY A 75 4.72 16.91 -8.53
CA GLY A 75 5.32 16.29 -9.72
C GLY A 75 6.40 15.24 -9.43
N LYS A 76 6.36 14.59 -8.26
CA LYS A 76 7.36 13.59 -7.86
C LYS A 76 6.76 12.19 -7.90
N THR A 77 7.21 11.47 -8.91
CA THR A 77 6.90 10.08 -9.19
C THR A 77 7.48 9.17 -8.10
N GLY A 78 6.67 8.21 -7.63
CA GLY A 78 7.17 6.94 -7.13
C GLY A 78 7.03 6.73 -5.63
N MET A 79 5.82 6.38 -5.19
CA MET A 79 5.70 5.50 -4.02
C MET A 79 6.29 4.14 -4.40
N ARG A 80 7.61 3.98 -4.24
CA ARG A 80 8.20 2.65 -4.06
C ARG A 80 7.86 2.22 -2.64
N CYS A 81 6.71 1.60 -2.47
CA CYS A 81 6.45 0.77 -1.30
C CYS A 81 7.39 -0.44 -1.40
N ASP A 82 8.56 -0.34 -0.78
CA ASP A 82 9.45 -1.48 -0.56
C ASP A 82 8.85 -2.36 0.56
N LEU A 83 7.70 -2.97 0.25
CA LEU A 83 7.08 -3.96 1.11
C LEU A 83 7.70 -5.30 0.74
N THR A 84 8.86 -5.58 1.34
CA THR A 84 9.42 -6.93 1.40
C THR A 84 8.52 -7.76 2.33
N MET A 85 7.39 -8.21 1.79
CA MET A 85 6.54 -9.19 2.46
C MET A 85 7.25 -10.55 2.39
N PRO A 86 7.41 -11.27 3.52
CA PRO A 86 7.95 -12.62 3.48
C PRO A 86 7.08 -13.48 2.58
N SER A 87 7.72 -14.18 1.62
CA SER A 87 7.06 -15.08 0.67
C SER A 87 6.37 -16.21 1.44
N THR A 88 5.11 -15.98 1.78
CA THR A 88 4.25 -17.02 2.33
C THR A 88 3.69 -17.75 1.12
N SER A 89 4.01 -19.03 0.98
CA SER A 89 3.57 -19.87 -0.13
C SER A 89 2.04 -19.91 -0.18
N ILE A 90 1.40 -19.04 -0.98
CA ILE A 90 -0.05 -18.98 -1.18
C ILE A 90 -0.44 -20.16 -2.08
N GLY A 91 -0.72 -21.28 -1.44
CA GLY A 91 -0.74 -22.60 -2.07
C GLY A 91 -2.10 -23.03 -2.62
N THR A 92 -3.18 -22.26 -2.41
CA THR A 92 -4.53 -22.69 -2.82
C THR A 92 -5.39 -21.56 -3.39
N LEU A 93 -6.40 -21.88 -4.21
CA LEU A 93 -7.41 -20.91 -4.67
C LEU A 93 -8.20 -20.33 -3.50
N SER A 94 -8.58 -21.17 -2.54
CA SER A 94 -9.33 -20.76 -1.34
C SER A 94 -8.60 -19.74 -0.48
N GLU A 95 -7.27 -19.82 -0.38
CA GLU A 95 -6.48 -18.87 0.41
C GLU A 95 -6.40 -17.51 -0.28
N LEU A 96 -6.22 -17.51 -1.60
CA LEU A 96 -6.23 -16.27 -2.38
C LEU A 96 -7.60 -15.58 -2.31
N ASP A 97 -8.69 -16.33 -2.45
CA ASP A 97 -10.05 -15.79 -2.35
C ASP A 97 -10.26 -15.10 -0.99
N HIS A 98 -9.89 -15.79 0.09
CA HIS A 98 -9.97 -15.25 1.45
C HIS A 98 -9.11 -13.99 1.64
N PHE A 99 -7.88 -14.01 1.11
CA PHE A 99 -6.99 -12.84 1.13
C PHE A 99 -7.61 -11.65 0.41
N MET A 100 -8.14 -11.85 -0.80
CA MET A 100 -8.73 -10.79 -1.61
C MET A 100 -9.95 -10.16 -0.91
N GLU A 101 -10.82 -10.97 -0.31
CA GLU A 101 -11.96 -10.50 0.49
C GLU A 101 -11.53 -9.74 1.74
N ALA A 102 -10.61 -10.32 2.52
CA ALA A 102 -10.12 -9.72 3.75
C ALA A 102 -9.44 -8.37 3.47
N TYR A 103 -8.68 -8.28 2.38
CA TYR A 103 -7.97 -7.05 2.02
C TYR A 103 -8.92 -5.96 1.52
N CYS A 104 -9.90 -6.29 0.68
CA CYS A 104 -10.96 -5.34 0.32
C CYS A 104 -11.66 -4.79 1.58
N LYS A 105 -12.06 -5.67 2.50
CA LYS A 105 -12.72 -5.28 3.75
C LYS A 105 -11.84 -4.41 4.63
N ALA A 106 -10.55 -4.70 4.71
CA ALA A 106 -9.60 -3.90 5.47
C ALA A 106 -9.46 -2.49 4.87
N LEU A 107 -9.36 -2.36 3.55
CA LEU A 107 -9.31 -1.07 2.87
C LEU A 107 -10.59 -0.25 3.07
N SER A 108 -11.77 -0.86 2.93
CA SER A 108 -13.04 -0.15 3.17
C SER A 108 -13.14 0.39 4.60
N LYS A 109 -12.72 -0.40 5.61
CA LYS A 109 -12.68 0.05 7.01
C LYS A 109 -11.66 1.17 7.24
N LEU A 110 -10.50 1.08 6.60
CA LEU A 110 -9.49 2.13 6.66
C LEU A 110 -10.04 3.46 6.10
N LYS A 111 -10.70 3.40 4.94
CA LYS A 111 -11.37 4.57 4.35
C LYS A 111 -12.37 5.21 5.32
N GLU A 112 -13.26 4.41 5.89
CA GLU A 112 -14.27 4.88 6.86
C GLU A 112 -13.61 5.55 8.06
N ALA A 113 -12.62 4.90 8.67
CA ALA A 113 -11.89 5.43 9.82
C ALA A 113 -11.11 6.72 9.53
N MET A 114 -10.73 6.96 8.26
CA MET A 114 -10.09 8.22 7.84
C MET A 114 -11.10 9.32 7.53
N GLU A 115 -12.26 8.95 7.00
CA GLU A 115 -13.30 9.90 6.56
C GLU A 115 -14.14 10.42 7.74
N GLU A 116 -14.43 9.57 8.73
CA GLU A 116 -15.17 9.92 9.95
C GLU A 116 -14.61 11.20 10.64
N PRO A 117 -13.33 11.27 11.05
CA PRO A 117 -12.80 12.46 11.72
C PRO A 117 -12.77 13.70 10.82
N GLN A 118 -12.68 13.53 9.49
CA GLN A 118 -12.75 14.65 8.55
C GLN A 118 -14.17 15.24 8.51
N GLN A 119 -15.18 14.38 8.44
CA GLN A 119 -16.58 14.81 8.45
C GLN A 119 -16.97 15.46 9.78
N GLU A 120 -16.54 14.89 10.91
CA GLU A 120 -16.75 15.48 12.24
C GLU A 120 -16.14 16.88 12.34
N THR A 121 -14.92 17.06 11.83
CA THR A 121 -14.24 18.36 11.83
C THR A 121 -15.01 19.39 10.97
N VAL A 122 -15.45 18.99 9.77
CA VAL A 122 -16.24 19.87 8.90
C VAL A 122 -17.57 20.25 9.54
N ALA A 123 -18.25 19.30 10.17
CA ALA A 123 -19.49 19.55 10.89
C ALA A 123 -19.30 20.54 12.04
N PHE A 124 -18.25 20.34 12.85
CA PHE A 124 -17.90 21.24 13.95
C PHE A 124 -17.61 22.67 13.46
N ILE A 125 -16.83 22.82 12.38
CA ILE A 125 -16.51 24.13 11.80
C ILE A 125 -17.78 24.84 11.30
N ASN A 126 -18.65 24.12 10.59
CA ASN A 126 -19.89 24.68 10.06
C ASN A 126 -20.85 25.12 11.19
N ASP A 127 -20.92 24.34 12.26
CA ASP A 127 -21.71 24.67 13.45
C ASP A 127 -21.21 25.96 14.11
N MET A 128 -19.89 26.07 14.35
CA MET A 128 -19.26 27.29 14.87
C MET A 128 -19.52 28.50 13.97
N HIS A 129 -19.40 28.36 12.65
CA HIS A 129 -19.72 29.44 11.71
C HIS A 129 -21.20 29.86 11.76
N SER A 130 -22.12 28.91 11.98
CA SER A 130 -23.54 29.22 12.14
C SER A 130 -23.76 30.05 13.41
N GLN A 131 -23.23 29.59 14.55
CA GLN A 131 -23.34 30.29 15.84
C GLN A 131 -22.79 31.72 15.76
N LEU A 132 -21.63 31.92 15.11
CA LEU A 132 -21.04 33.23 14.93
C LEU A 132 -21.90 34.16 14.06
N ARG A 133 -22.52 33.65 12.99
CA ARG A 133 -23.41 34.46 12.15
C ARG A 133 -24.65 34.90 12.92
N ASP A 134 -25.25 34.03 13.70
CA ASP A 134 -26.44 34.33 14.49
C ASP A 134 -26.16 35.48 15.49
N LEU A 135 -25.00 35.47 16.15
CA LEU A 135 -24.56 36.56 17.03
C LEU A 135 -24.46 37.90 16.30
N THR A 136 -23.88 37.91 15.08
CA THR A 136 -23.72 39.16 14.30
C THR A 136 -25.04 39.70 13.73
N THR A 137 -26.02 38.85 13.49
CA THR A 137 -27.35 39.26 12.99
C THR A 137 -28.34 39.62 14.09
N SER A 138 -28.16 39.15 15.32
CA SER A 138 -29.05 39.45 16.45
C SER A 138 -28.81 40.81 17.11
N ASN A 139 -27.79 41.57 16.67
CA ASN A 139 -27.56 42.92 17.16
C ASN A 139 -28.26 43.94 16.22
N PRO A 140 -29.46 44.46 16.57
CA PRO A 140 -30.10 45.49 15.77
C PRO A 140 -29.21 46.76 15.74
N PRO A 141 -29.22 47.53 14.64
CA PRO A 141 -28.52 48.82 14.63
C PRO A 141 -29.03 49.68 15.80
N PRO A 142 -28.16 50.43 16.50
CA PRO A 142 -28.58 51.27 17.61
C PRO A 142 -29.67 52.21 17.10
N ASN A 143 -30.85 52.07 17.68
CA ASN A 143 -32.00 52.92 17.45
C ASN A 143 -31.58 54.37 17.73
N THR A 144 -31.32 55.13 16.67
CA THR A 144 -31.19 56.58 16.74
C THR A 144 -32.57 57.16 17.05
N SER A 145 -32.97 57.10 18.32
CA SER A 145 -34.09 57.88 18.85
C SER A 145 -33.68 59.35 18.82
N SER A 146 -33.89 59.98 17.66
CA SER A 146 -33.81 61.44 17.53
C SER A 146 -34.82 62.06 18.50
N GLY A 147 -34.29 62.74 19.52
CA GLY A 147 -35.08 63.57 20.42
C GLY A 147 -35.86 64.60 19.62
N LYS A 148 -37.18 64.61 19.77
CA LYS A 148 -38.01 65.77 19.49
C LYS A 148 -38.33 66.42 20.83
N ILE A 149 -37.57 67.46 21.12
CA ILE A 149 -37.95 68.50 22.07
C ILE A 149 -39.18 69.22 21.52
N ASN A 150 -40.25 69.28 22.31
CA ASN A 150 -41.31 70.30 22.27
C ASN A 150 -42.01 70.30 23.63
#